data_AF-A0AAI9T1Z7-F1
#
_entry.id   AF-A0AAI9T1Z7-F1
#
_cell.length_a   1.000
_cell.length_b   1.000
_cell.length_c   1.000
_cell.angle_alpha   90.00
_cell.angle_beta   90.00
_cell.angle_gamma   90.00
#
_symmetry.space_group_name_H-M   'P 1'
#
loop_
_entity.id
_entity.type
_entity.pdbx_description
1 polymer ?
#
loop_
_entity_poly.entity_id
_entity_poly.type
_entity_poly.pdbx_seq_one_letter_code
_entity_poly.pdbx_strand_id
1 'polypeptide(L)'
;MMIKSSGMIKSVSSQAFVIRRLIHATPSLLKGTPKATPKLDTHLKFLKHYYSPELLQSIQIAETLVEPQDYLDLQKKGDSGRSTVAPKDSTFDYSTKDAEWEEPILYPNQGLGRVPYPPIPQVRSPDRDDLRIRFADAPRGDSNSAHNVTATKTTYQIAKELSQLTGLDESYIRNLYIRPLVMKRVSLKTAKGNIPNFFVMSVAGDKNGMLGLGIGKSRDGIRTAATKAHWSAVKNLAPIKRYDNRTILQSFEKKYHASKLKFSPAPIGFGLRCNSNVFEICQAAGIKDIRGKIFKSRNPVLVAKGFVEALKEQKTIEELALNRGKKVVELRKVYYSQ
;
A
#
# COMPACT_ATOMS: atom_id res chain seq x y z
N MET A 1 -2.80 -57.06 43.85
CA MET A 1 -4.05 -57.53 43.24
C MET A 1 -3.78 -57.74 41.76
N MET A 2 -3.53 -58.98 41.36
CA MET A 2 -3.43 -59.39 39.95
C MET A 2 -4.81 -59.29 39.30
N ILE A 3 -4.87 -58.96 38.02
CA ILE A 3 -5.62 -59.69 36.98
C ILE A 3 -5.03 -59.27 35.62
N LYS A 4 -4.54 -60.25 34.86
CA LYS A 4 -4.27 -60.18 33.42
C LYS A 4 -5.61 -60.28 32.68
N SER A 5 -5.78 -59.57 31.56
CA SER A 5 -6.52 -60.13 30.43
C SER A 5 -6.03 -59.58 29.09
N SER A 6 -5.68 -60.54 28.24
CA SER A 6 -5.41 -60.47 26.82
C SER A 6 -6.69 -60.22 26.01
N GLY A 7 -6.62 -59.49 24.89
CA GLY A 7 -7.78 -59.35 24.00
C GLY A 7 -7.51 -58.62 22.69
N MET A 8 -7.01 -59.38 21.71
CA MET A 8 -7.18 -59.28 20.24
C MET A 8 -7.64 -57.96 19.59
N ILE A 9 -6.76 -57.44 18.73
CA ILE A 9 -7.04 -56.47 17.67
C ILE A 9 -7.96 -57.14 16.63
N LYS A 10 -9.15 -56.56 16.40
CA LYS A 10 -9.97 -56.82 15.21
C LYS A 10 -10.12 -55.53 14.42
N SER A 11 -9.58 -55.53 13.21
CA SER A 11 -9.81 -54.51 12.19
C SER A 11 -11.27 -54.51 11.78
N VAL A 12 -11.97 -53.38 11.95
CA VAL A 12 -13.28 -53.16 11.34
C VAL A 12 -13.08 -52.27 10.12
N SER A 13 -13.11 -52.90 8.96
CA SER A 13 -13.15 -52.27 7.65
C SER A 13 -14.51 -51.64 7.39
N SER A 14 -14.49 -50.39 6.92
CA SER A 14 -15.39 -49.77 5.93
C SER A 14 -16.88 -50.12 5.97
N GLN A 15 -17.71 -49.10 6.29
CA GLN A 15 -18.89 -48.77 5.48
C GLN A 15 -19.33 -47.34 5.78
N ALA A 16 -18.96 -46.41 4.90
CA ALA A 16 -19.54 -45.08 4.88
C ALA A 16 -21.01 -45.20 4.48
N PHE A 17 -21.92 -44.90 5.42
CA PHE A 17 -23.35 -44.78 5.12
C PHE A 17 -23.57 -43.53 4.25
N VAL A 18 -23.60 -43.74 2.93
CA VAL A 18 -24.16 -42.78 1.98
C VAL A 18 -25.67 -42.81 2.17
N ILE A 19 -26.23 -41.78 2.82
CA ILE A 19 -27.67 -41.56 2.84
C ILE A 19 -28.08 -41.19 1.41
N ARG A 20 -28.45 -42.19 0.61
CA ARG A 20 -29.18 -41.97 -0.64
C ARG A 20 -30.56 -41.43 -0.26
N ARG A 21 -30.83 -40.14 -0.48
CA ARG A 21 -32.20 -39.63 -0.54
C ARG A 21 -32.90 -40.31 -1.72
N LEU A 22 -33.55 -41.43 -1.45
CA LEU A 22 -34.50 -42.06 -2.36
C LEU A 22 -35.79 -41.24 -2.33
N ILE A 23 -35.91 -40.26 -3.22
CA ILE A 23 -37.24 -39.81 -3.66
C ILE A 23 -37.58 -40.69 -4.86
N HIS A 24 -37.98 -41.91 -4.56
CA HIS A 24 -38.79 -42.72 -5.47
C HIS A 24 -40.12 -42.87 -4.76
N ALA A 25 -41.15 -42.17 -5.27
CA ALA A 25 -42.50 -42.44 -4.86
C ALA A 25 -42.81 -43.89 -5.26
N THR A 26 -42.97 -44.76 -4.28
CA THR A 26 -43.47 -46.10 -4.53
C THR A 26 -44.91 -45.97 -5.07
N PRO A 27 -45.26 -46.62 -6.19
CA PRO A 27 -46.59 -46.50 -6.78
C PRO A 27 -47.71 -47.09 -5.91
N SER A 28 -47.36 -47.73 -4.78
CA SER A 28 -48.27 -48.38 -3.85
C SER A 28 -49.09 -47.42 -2.98
N LEU A 29 -48.78 -46.12 -2.94
CA LEU A 29 -49.55 -45.11 -2.19
C LEU A 29 -50.68 -44.45 -3.00
N LEU A 30 -50.84 -44.81 -4.28
CA LEU A 30 -51.88 -44.28 -5.16
C LEU A 30 -53.25 -44.88 -4.80
N LYS A 31 -53.98 -44.24 -3.88
CA LYS A 31 -55.40 -44.53 -3.63
C LYS A 31 -56.25 -43.91 -4.74
N GLY A 32 -56.30 -44.58 -5.89
CA GLY A 32 -57.30 -44.36 -6.92
C GLY A 32 -56.83 -43.56 -8.13
N THR A 33 -57.20 -44.03 -9.32
CA THR A 33 -57.10 -43.25 -10.55
C THR A 33 -58.22 -42.22 -10.58
N PRO A 34 -57.94 -40.93 -10.84
CA PRO A 34 -58.99 -39.92 -10.93
C PRO A 34 -59.99 -40.28 -12.04
N LYS A 35 -61.29 -40.09 -11.81
CA LYS A 35 -62.30 -40.29 -12.86
C LYS A 35 -62.03 -39.31 -13.99
N ALA A 36 -61.78 -39.84 -15.20
CA ALA A 36 -61.53 -39.01 -16.38
C ALA A 36 -62.75 -38.14 -16.67
N THR A 37 -62.57 -36.83 -16.53
CA THR A 37 -63.57 -35.84 -16.92
C THR A 37 -62.97 -34.93 -17.99
N PRO A 38 -63.77 -34.42 -18.94
CA PRO A 38 -63.24 -33.58 -20.01
C PRO A 38 -62.54 -32.31 -19.48
N LYS A 39 -62.94 -31.83 -18.29
CA LYS A 39 -62.29 -30.70 -17.60
C LYS A 39 -60.89 -31.03 -17.08
N LEU A 40 -60.68 -32.27 -16.62
CA LEU A 40 -59.38 -32.74 -16.14
C LEU A 40 -58.37 -32.80 -17.29
N ASP A 41 -58.78 -33.27 -18.47
CA ASP A 41 -57.93 -33.31 -19.66
C ASP A 41 -57.56 -31.91 -20.15
N THR A 42 -58.48 -30.94 -20.07
CA THR A 42 -58.18 -29.53 -20.39
C THR A 42 -57.21 -28.91 -19.38
N HIS A 43 -57.36 -29.23 -18.09
CA HIS A 43 -56.49 -28.76 -17.01
C HIS A 43 -55.06 -29.28 -17.16
N LEU A 44 -54.89 -30.58 -17.44
CA LEU A 44 -53.58 -31.16 -17.69
C LEU A 44 -52.91 -30.60 -18.94
N LYS A 45 -53.67 -30.35 -20.01
CA LYS A 45 -53.15 -29.68 -21.21
C LYS A 45 -52.67 -28.27 -20.90
N PHE A 46 -53.40 -27.53 -20.06
CA PHE A 46 -53.01 -26.20 -19.63
C PHE A 46 -51.72 -26.21 -18.80
N LEU A 47 -51.64 -27.06 -17.76
CA LEU A 47 -50.45 -27.15 -16.90
C LEU A 47 -49.18 -27.57 -17.66
N LYS A 48 -49.33 -28.43 -18.68
CA LYS A 48 -48.22 -28.87 -19.54
C LYS A 48 -47.53 -27.71 -20.26
N HIS A 49 -48.19 -26.57 -20.46
CA HIS A 49 -47.56 -25.39 -21.06
C HIS A 49 -46.57 -24.68 -20.13
N TYR A 50 -46.71 -24.83 -18.80
CA TYR A 50 -45.95 -24.08 -17.80
C TYR A 50 -44.98 -24.95 -17.00
N TYR A 51 -45.28 -26.24 -16.83
CA TYR A 51 -44.54 -27.13 -15.93
C TYR A 51 -43.81 -28.27 -16.66
N SER A 52 -42.70 -28.71 -16.05
CA SER A 52 -41.95 -29.88 -16.50
C SER A 52 -42.78 -31.17 -16.29
N PRO A 53 -42.53 -32.24 -17.05
CA PRO A 53 -43.29 -33.50 -16.90
C PRO A 53 -43.15 -34.12 -15.50
N GLU A 54 -42.01 -33.92 -14.84
CA GLU A 54 -41.77 -34.40 -13.46
C GLU A 54 -42.63 -33.64 -12.44
N LEU A 55 -42.69 -32.30 -12.56
CA LEU A 55 -43.55 -31.48 -11.71
C LEU A 55 -45.03 -31.78 -11.98
N LEU A 56 -45.41 -31.97 -13.25
CA LEU A 56 -46.78 -32.33 -13.62
C LEU A 56 -47.21 -33.67 -12.99
N GLN A 57 -46.34 -34.66 -12.95
CA GLN A 57 -46.59 -35.91 -12.24
C GLN A 57 -46.79 -35.67 -10.74
N SER A 58 -45.97 -34.81 -10.12
CA SER A 58 -46.12 -34.49 -8.69
C SER A 58 -47.43 -33.74 -8.38
N ILE A 59 -47.85 -32.83 -9.26
CA ILE A 59 -49.10 -32.09 -9.15
C ILE A 59 -50.28 -33.06 -9.25
N GLN A 60 -50.26 -33.97 -10.22
CA GLN A 60 -51.28 -35.00 -10.36
C GLN A 60 -51.41 -35.86 -9.09
N ILE A 61 -50.28 -36.28 -8.51
CA ILE A 61 -50.28 -37.04 -7.26
C ILE A 61 -50.91 -36.22 -6.13
N ALA A 62 -50.52 -34.95 -5.99
CA ALA A 62 -51.08 -34.07 -4.96
C ALA A 62 -52.60 -33.86 -5.12
N GLU A 63 -53.09 -33.62 -6.34
CA GLU A 63 -54.52 -33.45 -6.64
C GLU A 63 -55.34 -34.73 -6.36
N THR A 64 -54.74 -35.91 -6.52
CA THR A 64 -55.42 -37.18 -6.20
C THR A 64 -55.47 -37.47 -4.70
N LEU A 65 -54.49 -36.99 -3.94
CA LEU A 65 -54.37 -37.26 -2.51
C LEU A 65 -55.15 -36.26 -1.65
N VAL A 66 -55.21 -35.00 -2.07
CA VAL A 66 -55.88 -33.93 -1.31
C VAL A 66 -57.36 -33.89 -1.68
N GLU A 67 -58.24 -34.18 -0.72
CA GLU A 67 -59.67 -34.14 -0.98
C GLU A 67 -60.20 -32.69 -0.98
N PRO A 68 -61.24 -32.36 -1.76
CA PRO A 68 -61.81 -31.01 -1.78
C PRO A 68 -62.32 -30.54 -0.41
N GLN A 69 -62.69 -31.46 0.49
CA GLN A 69 -63.12 -31.15 1.84
C GLN A 69 -61.96 -30.60 2.70
N ASP A 70 -60.76 -31.16 2.56
CA ASP A 70 -59.56 -30.69 3.26
C ASP A 70 -59.25 -29.23 2.91
N TYR A 71 -59.41 -28.88 1.63
CA TYR A 71 -59.24 -27.51 1.16
C TYR A 71 -60.27 -26.55 1.77
N LEU A 72 -61.55 -26.96 1.84
CA LEU A 72 -62.61 -26.15 2.44
C LEU A 72 -62.39 -25.95 3.94
N ASP A 73 -61.90 -26.96 4.64
CA ASP A 73 -61.64 -26.88 6.07
C ASP A 73 -60.41 -26.01 6.39
N LEU A 74 -59.40 -25.98 5.50
CA LEU A 74 -58.32 -25.00 5.57
C LEU A 74 -58.82 -23.58 5.32
N GLN A 75 -59.71 -23.35 4.35
CA GLN A 75 -60.30 -22.03 4.12
C GLN A 75 -61.07 -21.51 5.33
N LYS A 76 -61.85 -22.38 6.00
CA LYS A 76 -62.60 -22.00 7.22
C LYS A 76 -61.70 -21.57 8.38
N LYS A 77 -60.48 -22.12 8.47
CA LYS A 77 -59.50 -21.78 9.53
C LYS A 77 -58.82 -20.43 9.30
N GLY A 78 -58.92 -19.83 8.11
CA GLY A 78 -58.29 -18.55 7.80
C GLY A 78 -56.78 -18.56 8.07
N ASP A 79 -56.25 -17.46 8.63
CA ASP A 79 -54.80 -17.29 8.85
C ASP A 79 -54.21 -18.31 9.85
N SER A 80 -55.04 -18.85 10.75
CA SER A 80 -54.63 -19.89 11.70
C SER A 80 -54.38 -21.26 11.05
N GLY A 81 -54.89 -21.47 9.83
CA GLY A 81 -54.64 -22.66 9.02
C GLY A 81 -53.35 -22.60 8.20
N ARG A 82 -52.66 -21.44 8.18
CA ARG A 82 -51.47 -21.24 7.35
C ARG A 82 -50.24 -21.86 8.00
N SER A 83 -49.46 -22.60 7.22
CA SER A 83 -48.17 -23.13 7.67
C SER A 83 -47.18 -21.99 7.92
N THR A 84 -46.46 -22.06 9.03
CA THR A 84 -45.36 -21.13 9.37
C THR A 84 -44.14 -21.28 8.45
N VAL A 85 -44.04 -22.41 7.75
CA VAL A 85 -42.93 -22.75 6.84
C VAL A 85 -43.16 -22.19 5.43
N ALA A 86 -44.42 -21.98 5.04
CA ALA A 86 -44.76 -21.48 3.72
C ALA A 86 -44.49 -19.97 3.59
N PRO A 87 -44.08 -19.48 2.41
CA PRO A 87 -43.86 -18.06 2.18
C PRO A 87 -45.17 -17.28 2.37
N LYS A 88 -45.04 -16.00 2.74
CA LYS A 88 -46.19 -15.10 2.93
C LYS A 88 -46.84 -14.67 1.62
N ASP A 89 -46.09 -14.72 0.52
CA ASP A 89 -46.57 -14.37 -0.81
C ASP A 89 -47.21 -15.60 -1.47
N SER A 90 -48.51 -15.54 -1.73
CA SER A 90 -49.28 -16.64 -2.31
C SER A 90 -49.03 -16.87 -3.82
N THR A 91 -48.26 -15.97 -4.45
CA THR A 91 -48.02 -15.97 -5.90
C THR A 91 -46.71 -16.69 -6.27
N PHE A 92 -45.86 -16.98 -5.27
CA PHE A 92 -44.56 -17.57 -5.52
C PHE A 92 -44.67 -19.09 -5.68
N ASP A 93 -44.16 -19.60 -6.79
CA ASP A 93 -44.10 -21.02 -7.09
C ASP A 93 -42.63 -21.47 -7.20
N TYR A 94 -42.30 -22.56 -6.50
CA TYR A 94 -40.93 -23.09 -6.35
C TYR A 94 -40.48 -23.92 -7.57
N SER A 95 -41.07 -23.68 -8.74
CA SER A 95 -40.74 -24.40 -9.97
C SER A 95 -39.42 -23.94 -10.59
N THR A 96 -39.03 -22.68 -10.38
CA THR A 96 -37.78 -22.09 -10.89
C THR A 96 -36.84 -21.78 -9.74
N LYS A 97 -35.54 -22.04 -9.93
CA LYS A 97 -34.52 -21.73 -8.92
C LYS A 97 -34.09 -20.28 -9.01
N ASP A 98 -34.11 -19.58 -7.88
CA ASP A 98 -33.54 -18.24 -7.76
C ASP A 98 -32.08 -18.33 -7.34
N ALA A 99 -31.18 -17.69 -8.10
CA ALA A 99 -29.75 -17.71 -7.82
C ALA A 99 -29.36 -16.89 -6.58
N GLU A 100 -30.20 -15.93 -6.15
CA GLU A 100 -29.93 -15.11 -4.96
C GLU A 100 -30.36 -15.81 -3.66
N TRP A 101 -31.46 -16.59 -3.71
CA TRP A 101 -32.13 -17.12 -2.52
C TRP A 101 -32.06 -18.64 -2.36
N GLU A 102 -31.72 -19.39 -3.42
CA GLU A 102 -31.57 -20.84 -3.34
C GLU A 102 -30.11 -21.29 -3.45
N GLU A 103 -29.75 -22.34 -2.72
CA GLU A 103 -28.43 -22.94 -2.82
C GLU A 103 -28.26 -23.65 -4.18
N PRO A 104 -27.10 -23.49 -4.85
CA PRO A 104 -26.84 -24.19 -6.10
C PRO A 104 -26.82 -25.71 -5.87
N ILE A 105 -27.46 -26.47 -6.77
CA ILE A 105 -27.36 -27.92 -6.74
C ILE A 105 -25.92 -28.34 -7.03
N LEU A 106 -25.25 -28.89 -6.02
CA LEU A 106 -23.93 -29.49 -6.14
C LEU A 106 -24.06 -30.96 -6.57
N TYR A 107 -23.60 -31.30 -7.78
CA TYR A 107 -23.51 -32.69 -8.21
C TYR A 107 -22.20 -33.32 -7.73
N PRO A 108 -22.22 -34.56 -7.23
CA PRO A 108 -21.07 -35.21 -6.58
C PRO A 108 -19.86 -35.51 -7.51
N ASN A 109 -19.98 -35.24 -8.80
CA ASN A 109 -19.01 -35.54 -9.86
C ASN A 109 -18.39 -34.30 -10.54
N GLN A 110 -18.48 -33.12 -9.94
CA GLN A 110 -17.62 -31.98 -10.31
C GLN A 110 -16.17 -32.24 -9.84
N GLY A 111 -15.31 -32.69 -10.76
CA GLY A 111 -13.92 -33.04 -10.48
C GLY A 111 -13.05 -31.88 -9.98
N LEU A 112 -11.97 -32.22 -9.25
CA LEU A 112 -11.00 -31.28 -8.68
C LEU A 112 -10.40 -30.38 -9.78
N GLY A 113 -10.69 -29.07 -9.73
CA GLY A 113 -10.03 -28.06 -10.58
C GLY A 113 -10.92 -27.19 -11.48
N ARG A 114 -12.26 -27.26 -11.37
CA ARG A 114 -13.17 -26.32 -12.05
C ARG A 114 -14.09 -25.65 -11.02
N VAL A 115 -14.08 -24.32 -10.97
CA VAL A 115 -15.15 -23.56 -10.30
C VAL A 115 -16.38 -23.52 -11.23
N PRO A 116 -17.62 -23.54 -10.70
CA PRO A 116 -18.84 -23.74 -11.49
C PRO A 116 -19.28 -22.50 -12.29
N TYR A 117 -18.52 -21.41 -12.25
CA TYR A 117 -18.84 -20.17 -12.95
C TYR A 117 -18.14 -20.11 -14.31
N PRO A 118 -18.77 -19.51 -15.35
CA PRO A 118 -18.04 -19.17 -16.56
C PRO A 118 -16.87 -18.23 -16.22
N PRO A 119 -15.71 -18.34 -16.88
CA PRO A 119 -14.60 -17.42 -16.66
C PRO A 119 -15.04 -15.99 -17.02
N ILE A 120 -14.80 -15.05 -16.12
CA ILE A 120 -15.10 -13.63 -16.33
C ILE A 120 -14.28 -13.15 -17.55
N PRO A 121 -14.90 -12.66 -18.64
CA PRO A 121 -14.16 -12.16 -19.79
C PRO A 121 -13.35 -10.91 -19.39
N GLN A 122 -12.05 -10.90 -19.67
CA GLN A 122 -11.23 -9.70 -19.50
C GLN A 122 -11.52 -8.69 -20.63
N VAL A 123 -12.55 -7.88 -20.44
CA VAL A 123 -12.88 -6.74 -21.30
C VAL A 123 -12.14 -5.50 -20.79
N ARG A 124 -11.50 -4.74 -21.70
CA ARG A 124 -11.02 -3.38 -21.40
C ARG A 124 -12.22 -2.44 -21.25
N SER A 125 -12.43 -1.82 -20.09
CA SER A 125 -13.42 -0.74 -19.90
C SER A 125 -12.76 0.64 -20.15
N PRO A 126 -13.47 1.75 -20.50
CA PRO A 126 -14.89 1.95 -20.90
C PRO A 126 -15.12 2.95 -22.09
N ASP A 127 -16.39 3.23 -22.45
CA ASP A 127 -16.80 4.51 -23.10
C ASP A 127 -17.97 5.20 -22.35
N ARG A 128 -18.03 6.53 -22.43
CA ARG A 128 -18.46 7.47 -21.36
C ARG A 128 -19.85 8.12 -21.48
N ASP A 129 -20.77 7.58 -22.27
CA ASP A 129 -21.93 8.39 -22.69
C ASP A 129 -23.12 8.47 -21.71
N ASP A 130 -23.14 7.68 -20.63
CA ASP A 130 -24.29 7.61 -19.70
C ASP A 130 -24.06 8.21 -18.30
N LEU A 131 -23.03 9.05 -18.11
CA LEU A 131 -22.83 9.78 -16.85
C LEU A 131 -23.79 10.97 -16.73
N ARG A 132 -25.06 10.71 -16.38
CA ARG A 132 -25.97 11.74 -15.89
C ARG A 132 -25.67 12.08 -14.43
N ILE A 133 -25.21 13.31 -14.21
CA ILE A 133 -24.87 13.92 -12.91
C ILE A 133 -26.08 13.95 -11.97
N ARG A 134 -25.93 13.42 -10.74
CA ARG A 134 -26.50 13.93 -9.46
C ARG A 134 -25.55 13.43 -8.35
N PHE A 135 -24.76 14.23 -7.63
CA PHE A 135 -25.07 15.46 -6.91
C PHE A 135 -23.84 16.39 -6.90
N ALA A 136 -24.11 17.68 -7.10
CA ALA A 136 -23.23 18.75 -6.68
C ALA A 136 -23.00 18.69 -5.15
N ASP A 137 -21.91 19.28 -4.68
CA ASP A 137 -21.52 19.44 -3.26
C ASP A 137 -20.58 18.37 -2.67
N ALA A 138 -19.48 18.09 -3.37
CA ALA A 138 -18.15 18.08 -2.75
C ALA A 138 -17.07 18.20 -3.84
N PRO A 139 -16.06 19.07 -3.71
CA PRO A 139 -14.83 18.87 -4.46
C PRO A 139 -14.24 17.54 -3.99
N ARG A 140 -14.49 16.46 -4.75
CA ARG A 140 -13.78 15.20 -4.59
C ARG A 140 -12.33 15.49 -4.97
N GLY A 141 -11.52 15.80 -3.96
CA GLY A 141 -10.08 15.99 -4.10
C GLY A 141 -9.52 14.84 -4.92
N ASP A 142 -8.66 15.18 -5.89
CA ASP A 142 -8.09 14.28 -6.89
C ASP A 142 -7.98 12.85 -6.38
N SER A 143 -8.78 11.94 -6.96
CA SER A 143 -8.86 10.53 -6.59
C SER A 143 -7.53 9.77 -6.75
N ASN A 144 -6.50 10.42 -7.30
CA ASN A 144 -5.12 9.92 -7.33
C ASN A 144 -4.33 10.17 -6.03
N SER A 145 -4.87 10.93 -5.07
CA SER A 145 -4.19 11.32 -3.82
C SER A 145 -4.57 10.45 -2.61
N ALA A 146 -5.78 9.88 -2.58
CA ALA A 146 -6.31 9.23 -1.37
C ALA A 146 -5.77 7.81 -1.12
N HIS A 147 -5.29 7.09 -2.14
CA HIS A 147 -4.82 5.70 -2.00
C HIS A 147 -3.31 5.51 -1.86
N ASN A 148 -2.52 6.58 -1.79
CA ASN A 148 -1.05 6.51 -1.71
C ASN A 148 -0.47 7.06 -0.39
N VAL A 149 -1.21 6.99 0.72
CA VAL A 149 -0.68 7.46 2.02
C VAL A 149 0.50 6.59 2.50
N THR A 150 0.54 5.32 2.09
CA THR A 150 1.61 4.35 2.45
C THR A 150 2.60 4.08 1.32
N ALA A 151 2.30 4.50 0.08
CA ALA A 151 3.20 4.29 -1.05
C ALA A 151 4.43 5.21 -0.90
N THR A 152 5.62 4.63 -1.02
CA THR A 152 6.85 5.40 -0.94
C THR A 152 6.95 6.34 -2.14
N LYS A 153 6.92 7.66 -1.89
CA LYS A 153 6.98 8.68 -2.96
C LYS A 153 8.14 8.41 -3.93
N THR A 154 7.84 8.43 -5.23
CA THR A 154 8.86 8.32 -6.28
C THR A 154 9.72 9.58 -6.31
N THR A 155 10.96 9.48 -6.79
CA THR A 155 11.88 10.63 -6.93
C THR A 155 11.25 11.77 -7.75
N TYR A 156 10.48 11.44 -8.80
CA TYR A 156 9.72 12.40 -9.60
C TYR A 156 8.70 13.18 -8.76
N GLN A 157 7.86 12.48 -8.00
CA GLN A 157 6.86 13.10 -7.11
C GLN A 157 7.53 14.01 -6.07
N ILE A 158 8.66 13.56 -5.50
CA ILE A 158 9.44 14.35 -4.56
C ILE A 158 9.96 15.65 -5.21
N ALA A 159 10.51 15.56 -6.42
CA ALA A 159 11.03 16.72 -7.14
C ALA A 159 9.92 17.73 -7.50
N LYS A 160 8.78 17.24 -8.01
CA LYS A 160 7.60 18.06 -8.31
C LYS A 160 7.07 18.80 -7.09
N GLU A 161 6.89 18.09 -5.97
CA GLU A 161 6.44 18.69 -4.71
C GLU A 161 7.45 19.72 -4.16
N LEU A 162 8.75 19.44 -4.26
CA LEU A 162 9.77 20.39 -3.83
C LEU A 162 9.84 21.62 -4.75
N SER A 163 9.71 21.45 -6.06
CA SER A 163 9.67 22.53 -7.03
C SER A 163 8.54 23.51 -6.73
N GLN A 164 7.34 23.00 -6.44
CA GLN A 164 6.20 23.81 -6.02
C GLN A 164 6.46 24.61 -4.73
N LEU A 165 7.29 24.06 -3.82
CA LEU A 165 7.58 24.70 -2.53
C LEU A 165 8.74 25.69 -2.58
N THR A 166 9.81 25.40 -3.32
CA THR A 166 11.03 26.22 -3.36
C THR A 166 11.10 27.14 -4.57
N GLY A 167 10.27 26.91 -5.59
CA GLY A 167 10.34 27.59 -6.89
C GLY A 167 11.54 27.14 -7.74
N LEU A 168 12.30 26.13 -7.31
CA LEU A 168 13.39 25.56 -8.11
C LEU A 168 12.84 24.69 -9.22
N ASP A 169 13.58 24.62 -10.34
CA ASP A 169 13.22 23.75 -11.45
C ASP A 169 13.21 22.26 -11.06
N GLU A 170 12.25 21.51 -11.60
CA GLU A 170 12.07 20.09 -11.31
C GLU A 170 13.25 19.26 -11.82
N SER A 171 13.76 19.58 -13.02
CA SER A 171 14.88 18.85 -13.61
C SER A 171 16.16 19.10 -12.81
N TYR A 172 16.35 20.32 -12.31
CA TYR A 172 17.45 20.67 -11.41
C TYR A 172 17.42 19.83 -10.13
N ILE A 173 16.27 19.77 -9.42
CA ILE A 173 16.14 18.99 -8.18
C ILE A 173 16.41 17.51 -8.42
N ARG A 174 15.93 16.96 -9.55
CA ARG A 174 16.13 15.55 -9.91
C ARG A 174 17.60 15.19 -10.13
N ASN A 175 18.40 16.13 -10.61
CA ASN A 175 19.82 15.93 -10.90
C ASN A 175 20.75 16.18 -9.71
N LEU A 176 20.21 16.61 -8.55
CA LEU A 176 21.01 16.84 -7.36
C LEU A 176 21.66 15.54 -6.87
N TYR A 177 22.93 15.65 -6.49
CA TYR A 177 23.65 14.60 -5.77
C TYR A 177 23.13 14.53 -4.34
N ILE A 178 22.44 13.43 -4.01
CA ILE A 178 21.87 13.20 -2.69
C ILE A 178 22.53 11.98 -2.07
N ARG A 179 23.08 12.15 -0.86
CA ARG A 179 23.74 11.07 -0.13
C ARG A 179 23.32 11.06 1.34
N PRO A 180 22.84 9.93 1.88
CA PRO A 180 22.65 9.80 3.32
C PRO A 180 24.01 9.68 4.01
N LEU A 181 24.27 10.56 4.98
CA LEU A 181 25.50 10.58 5.77
C LEU A 181 25.38 9.71 7.02
N VAL A 182 24.25 9.82 7.73
CA VAL A 182 24.03 9.13 9.00
C VAL A 182 22.66 8.49 8.99
N MET A 183 22.61 7.21 9.32
CA MET A 183 21.40 6.44 9.54
C MET A 183 21.44 5.84 10.93
N LYS A 184 20.41 6.10 11.75
CA LYS A 184 20.31 5.59 13.11
C LYS A 184 18.89 5.11 13.39
N ARG A 185 18.78 4.05 14.19
CA ARG A 185 17.56 3.73 14.90
C ARG A 185 17.66 4.35 16.29
N VAL A 186 16.72 5.22 16.65
CA VAL A 186 16.65 5.91 17.94
C VAL A 186 15.34 5.54 18.61
N SER A 187 15.32 5.36 19.93
CA SER A 187 14.12 4.93 20.67
C SER A 187 13.70 5.97 21.69
N LEU A 188 12.38 6.21 21.78
CA LEU A 188 11.76 6.98 22.85
C LEU A 188 11.18 6.01 23.88
N LYS A 189 11.55 6.16 25.16
CA LYS A 189 10.94 5.39 26.25
C LYS A 189 9.57 5.99 26.59
N THR A 190 8.53 5.17 26.60
CA THR A 190 7.16 5.56 27.00
C THR A 190 6.57 4.53 27.94
N ALA A 191 5.42 4.82 28.56
CA ALA A 191 4.68 3.86 29.38
C ALA A 191 4.32 2.57 28.61
N LYS A 192 4.06 2.69 27.30
CA LYS A 192 3.79 1.54 26.40
C LYS A 192 5.06 0.77 26.00
N GLY A 193 6.24 1.17 26.47
CA GLY A 193 7.54 0.57 26.13
C GLY A 193 8.44 1.47 25.28
N ASN A 194 9.45 0.87 24.65
CA ASN A 194 10.41 1.57 23.81
C ASN A 194 9.85 1.74 22.39
N ILE A 195 9.50 2.96 21.99
CA ILE A 195 9.00 3.26 20.65
C ILE A 195 10.18 3.60 19.72
N PRO A 196 10.48 2.76 18.70
CA PRO A 196 11.57 3.02 17.78
C PRO A 196 11.20 4.12 16.77
N ASN A 197 12.20 4.87 16.34
CA ASN A 197 12.15 5.85 15.27
C ASN A 197 13.43 5.75 14.43
N PHE A 198 13.32 5.99 13.14
CA PHE A 198 14.46 6.07 12.24
C PHE A 198 14.87 7.52 12.06
N PHE A 199 16.15 7.80 12.26
CA PHE A 199 16.79 9.08 12.06
C PHE A 199 17.73 8.97 10.85
N VAL A 200 17.60 9.89 9.90
CA VAL A 200 18.47 9.99 8.74
C VAL A 200 18.94 11.43 8.60
N MET A 201 20.23 11.62 8.33
CA MET A 201 20.79 12.90 7.92
C MET A 201 21.37 12.72 6.51
N SER A 202 20.97 13.58 5.59
CA SER A 202 21.39 13.53 4.18
C SER A 202 21.95 14.87 3.74
N VAL A 203 22.89 14.80 2.80
CA VAL A 203 23.40 15.95 2.07
C VAL A 203 22.81 15.97 0.67
N ALA A 204 22.49 17.15 0.15
CA ALA A 204 22.09 17.40 -1.23
C ALA A 204 22.99 18.49 -1.82
N GLY A 205 23.39 18.36 -3.08
CA GLY A 205 24.17 19.39 -3.77
C GLY A 205 24.28 19.17 -5.27
N ASP A 206 24.61 20.22 -6.01
CA ASP A 206 24.68 20.23 -7.47
C ASP A 206 26.08 19.92 -8.02
N LYS A 207 27.04 19.60 -7.14
CA LYS A 207 28.47 19.47 -7.45
C LYS A 207 29.09 20.74 -8.07
N ASN A 208 28.40 21.87 -7.99
CA ASN A 208 28.82 23.16 -8.54
C ASN A 208 28.78 24.29 -7.49
N GLY A 209 28.85 23.93 -6.21
CA GLY A 209 28.93 24.88 -5.11
C GLY A 209 27.61 25.15 -4.41
N MET A 210 26.49 24.55 -4.83
CA MET A 210 25.26 24.56 -4.03
C MET A 210 25.26 23.35 -3.09
N LEU A 211 25.02 23.59 -1.80
CA LEU A 211 25.05 22.55 -0.78
C LEU A 211 23.95 22.74 0.26
N GLY A 212 23.25 21.67 0.59
CA GLY A 212 22.23 21.62 1.62
C GLY A 212 22.38 20.39 2.52
N LEU A 213 22.14 20.59 3.82
CA LEU A 213 22.10 19.51 4.80
C LEU A 213 20.68 19.39 5.38
N GLY A 214 20.18 18.17 5.45
CA GLY A 214 18.84 17.88 5.92
C GLY A 214 18.78 16.72 6.89
N ILE A 215 17.84 16.81 7.84
CA ILE A 215 17.57 15.77 8.81
C ILE A 215 16.12 15.33 8.66
N GLY A 216 15.89 14.03 8.71
CA GLY A 216 14.57 13.43 8.69
C GLY A 216 14.42 12.39 9.78
N LYS A 217 13.25 12.37 10.42
CA LYS A 217 12.88 11.37 11.41
C LYS A 217 11.50 10.82 11.10
N SER A 218 11.35 9.50 11.20
CA SER A 218 10.06 8.84 10.96
C SER A 218 9.93 7.56 11.79
N ARG A 219 8.71 7.25 12.24
CA ARG A 219 8.38 5.98 12.90
C ARG A 219 8.17 4.85 11.89
N ASP A 220 7.60 5.21 10.75
CA ASP A 220 7.11 4.28 9.73
C ASP A 220 8.23 3.49 9.03
N GLY A 221 9.38 4.12 8.78
CA GLY A 221 10.52 3.42 8.21
C GLY A 221 11.71 4.32 7.90
N ILE A 222 12.83 3.69 7.54
CA ILE A 222 14.05 4.41 7.18
C ILE A 222 13.92 5.17 5.85
N ARG A 223 13.16 4.62 4.90
CA ARG A 223 12.91 5.27 3.60
C ARG A 223 12.11 6.56 3.76
N THR A 224 11.06 6.55 4.58
CA THR A 224 10.27 7.78 4.84
C THR A 224 11.07 8.82 5.60
N ALA A 225 11.95 8.40 6.52
CA ALA A 225 12.92 9.30 7.16
C ALA A 225 13.94 9.87 6.16
N ALA A 226 14.44 9.07 5.22
CA ALA A 226 15.34 9.52 4.16
C ALA A 226 14.67 10.54 3.22
N THR A 227 13.41 10.32 2.83
CA THR A 227 12.64 11.30 2.04
C THR A 227 12.49 12.63 2.77
N LYS A 228 12.18 12.60 4.08
CA LYS A 228 12.13 13.82 4.92
C LYS A 228 13.49 14.51 5.01
N ALA A 229 14.57 13.74 5.13
CA ALA A 229 15.93 14.29 5.16
C ALA A 229 16.29 14.95 3.82
N HIS A 230 15.94 14.32 2.69
CA HIS A 230 16.12 14.87 1.35
C HIS A 230 15.37 16.19 1.18
N TRP A 231 14.10 16.23 1.58
CA TRP A 231 13.29 17.45 1.56
C TRP A 231 13.93 18.60 2.35
N SER A 232 14.35 18.31 3.58
CA SER A 232 15.04 19.30 4.39
C SER A 232 16.36 19.74 3.78
N ALA A 233 17.10 18.86 3.10
CA ALA A 233 18.38 19.18 2.49
C ALA A 233 18.20 20.13 1.30
N VAL A 234 17.23 19.86 0.42
CA VAL A 234 16.93 20.73 -0.75
C VAL A 234 16.45 22.10 -0.32
N LYS A 235 15.59 22.19 0.70
CA LYS A 235 15.15 23.48 1.27
C LYS A 235 16.30 24.29 1.85
N ASN A 236 17.35 23.63 2.34
CA ASN A 236 18.49 24.25 2.99
C ASN A 236 19.69 24.47 2.03
N LEU A 237 19.49 24.37 0.71
CA LEU A 237 20.53 24.63 -0.28
C LEU A 237 21.06 26.06 -0.10
N ALA A 238 22.38 26.17 0.01
CA ALA A 238 23.08 27.43 0.17
C ALA A 238 24.35 27.44 -0.70
N PRO A 239 24.72 28.60 -1.26
CA PRO A 239 25.94 28.72 -2.05
C PRO A 239 27.17 28.62 -1.14
N ILE A 240 28.11 27.78 -1.54
CA ILE A 240 29.41 27.60 -0.91
C ILE A 240 30.49 28.22 -1.79
N LYS A 241 31.21 29.17 -1.20
CA LYS A 241 32.35 29.83 -1.84
C LYS A 241 33.51 28.85 -1.97
N ARG A 242 34.11 28.75 -3.16
CA ARG A 242 35.23 27.85 -3.48
C ARG A 242 36.31 28.63 -4.21
N TYR A 243 37.56 28.29 -3.95
CA TYR A 243 38.70 28.76 -4.74
C TYR A 243 38.85 27.89 -5.99
N ASP A 244 38.93 28.54 -7.15
CA ASP A 244 39.18 27.88 -8.45
C ASP A 244 38.18 26.74 -8.74
N ASN A 245 36.95 26.88 -8.23
CA ASN A 245 35.91 25.86 -8.31
C ASN A 245 36.36 24.45 -7.88
N ARG A 246 37.37 24.34 -6.99
CA ARG A 246 37.95 23.04 -6.59
C ARG A 246 38.25 22.89 -5.10
N THR A 247 38.71 23.94 -4.42
CA THR A 247 39.18 23.85 -3.01
C THR A 247 38.53 24.94 -2.16
N ILE A 248 38.69 24.84 -0.83
CA ILE A 248 38.32 25.90 0.11
C ILE A 248 39.23 27.12 -0.03
N LEU A 249 38.76 28.30 0.39
CA LEU A 249 39.49 29.56 0.26
C LEU A 249 40.68 29.67 1.23
N GLN A 250 40.41 29.54 2.53
CA GLN A 250 41.42 29.62 3.59
C GLN A 250 41.39 28.38 4.46
N SER A 251 42.53 28.06 5.09
CA SER A 251 42.53 27.10 6.19
C SER A 251 41.70 27.60 7.36
N PHE A 252 40.82 26.75 7.87
CA PHE A 252 39.97 27.09 9.00
C PHE A 252 40.08 26.04 10.11
N GLU A 253 39.93 26.52 11.35
CA GLU A 253 39.72 25.69 12.52
C GLU A 253 38.39 26.07 13.15
N LYS A 254 37.39 25.18 13.08
CA LYS A 254 36.04 25.41 13.60
C LYS A 254 35.74 24.43 14.72
N LYS A 255 35.38 24.95 15.89
CA LYS A 255 34.81 24.17 16.98
C LYS A 255 33.29 24.17 16.84
N TYR A 256 32.69 22.99 16.65
CA TYR A 256 31.24 22.80 16.64
C TYR A 256 30.85 21.84 17.77
N HIS A 257 30.31 22.40 18.84
CA HIS A 257 30.11 21.73 20.13
C HIS A 257 31.39 21.02 20.62
N ALA A 258 31.35 19.69 20.74
CA ALA A 258 32.48 18.87 21.18
C ALA A 258 33.46 18.50 20.05
N SER A 259 33.16 18.80 18.79
CA SER A 259 34.00 18.44 17.64
C SER A 259 34.88 19.63 17.24
N LYS A 260 36.17 19.39 16.98
CA LYS A 260 37.11 20.40 16.47
C LYS A 260 37.53 20.00 15.05
N LEU A 261 37.19 20.81 14.07
CA LEU A 261 37.42 20.58 12.64
C LEU A 261 38.56 21.46 12.18
N LYS A 262 39.65 20.87 11.65
CA LYS A 262 40.78 21.62 11.11
C LYS A 262 41.01 21.20 9.66
N PHE A 263 40.77 22.12 8.74
CA PHE A 263 40.87 21.90 7.30
C PHE A 263 41.75 22.96 6.65
N SER A 264 42.43 22.58 5.57
CA SER A 264 43.28 23.46 4.79
C SER A 264 43.06 23.20 3.31
N PRO A 265 43.25 24.23 2.46
CA PRO A 265 43.25 24.04 1.02
C PRO A 265 44.37 23.08 0.62
N ALA A 266 44.19 22.42 -0.52
CA ALA A 266 45.15 21.48 -1.08
C ALA A 266 45.49 21.86 -2.54
N PRO A 267 46.68 21.48 -3.03
CA PRO A 267 47.07 21.71 -4.41
C PRO A 267 46.22 20.89 -5.38
N ILE A 268 46.25 21.27 -6.66
CA ILE A 268 45.50 20.59 -7.71
C ILE A 268 45.93 19.11 -7.81
N GLY A 269 44.96 18.21 -7.92
CA GLY A 269 45.22 16.76 -8.05
C GLY A 269 45.53 16.05 -6.73
N PHE A 270 45.45 16.73 -5.59
CA PHE A 270 45.65 16.10 -4.27
C PHE A 270 44.48 15.17 -3.90
N GLY A 271 43.27 15.53 -4.34
CA GLY A 271 42.03 14.82 -4.05
C GLY A 271 41.45 15.11 -2.66
N LEU A 272 40.40 14.37 -2.30
CA LEU A 272 39.71 14.51 -1.03
C LEU A 272 40.31 13.59 0.04
N ARG A 273 41.21 14.11 0.88
CA ARG A 273 41.81 13.36 2.00
C ARG A 273 41.26 13.86 3.33
N CYS A 274 40.08 13.36 3.68
CA CYS A 274 39.33 13.78 4.86
C CYS A 274 38.45 12.64 5.42
N ASN A 275 37.72 12.92 6.50
CA ASN A 275 36.76 11.97 7.07
C ASN A 275 35.63 11.65 6.07
N SER A 276 35.19 10.39 5.99
CA SER A 276 34.06 9.92 5.17
C SER A 276 32.85 10.87 5.06
N ASN A 277 32.34 11.39 6.18
CA ASN A 277 31.18 12.29 6.13
C ASN A 277 31.51 13.63 5.46
N VAL A 278 32.73 14.13 5.69
CA VAL A 278 33.22 15.36 5.07
C VAL A 278 33.50 15.13 3.58
N PHE A 279 34.02 13.96 3.22
CA PHE A 279 34.23 13.54 1.84
C PHE A 279 32.92 13.62 1.04
N GLU A 280 31.83 13.05 1.55
CA GLU A 280 30.52 13.09 0.88
C GLU A 280 29.96 14.52 0.75
N ILE A 281 30.18 15.37 1.77
CA ILE A 281 29.79 16.77 1.72
C ILE A 281 30.61 17.53 0.66
N CYS A 282 31.93 17.31 0.60
CA CYS A 282 32.78 17.89 -0.42
C CYS A 282 32.36 17.45 -1.83
N GLN A 283 32.04 16.16 -2.00
CA GLN A 283 31.56 15.63 -3.27
C GLN A 283 30.25 16.30 -3.72
N ALA A 284 29.31 16.50 -2.79
CA ALA A 284 28.05 17.20 -3.04
C ALA A 284 28.25 18.69 -3.38
N ALA A 285 29.19 19.36 -2.70
CA ALA A 285 29.52 20.76 -2.92
C ALA A 285 30.38 21.01 -4.17
N GLY A 286 30.96 19.96 -4.77
CA GLY A 286 31.91 20.11 -5.89
C GLY A 286 33.33 20.52 -5.46
N ILE A 287 33.71 20.26 -4.20
CA ILE A 287 35.09 20.40 -3.75
C ILE A 287 35.84 19.13 -4.17
N LYS A 288 36.96 19.29 -4.86
CA LYS A 288 37.80 18.20 -5.38
C LYS A 288 39.05 17.97 -4.55
N ASP A 289 39.63 19.05 -4.00
CA ASP A 289 40.87 18.99 -3.23
C ASP A 289 40.65 19.56 -1.83
N ILE A 290 40.93 18.76 -0.80
CA ILE A 290 40.94 19.22 0.59
C ILE A 290 41.83 18.32 1.44
N ARG A 291 42.51 18.92 2.41
CA ARG A 291 43.19 18.18 3.49
C ARG A 291 42.62 18.59 4.83
N GLY A 292 42.42 17.64 5.73
CA GLY A 292 42.04 18.00 7.08
C GLY A 292 41.77 16.82 8.00
N LYS A 293 41.71 17.13 9.29
CA LYS A 293 41.51 16.15 10.35
C LYS A 293 40.54 16.69 11.39
N ILE A 294 39.84 15.76 12.02
CA ILE A 294 38.88 16.03 13.08
C ILE A 294 39.50 15.61 14.41
N PHE A 295 39.52 16.55 15.35
CA PHE A 295 40.02 16.40 16.70
C PHE A 295 38.85 16.36 17.70
N LYS A 296 39.12 15.81 18.90
CA LYS A 296 38.13 15.62 19.96
C LYS A 296 36.99 14.68 19.51
N SER A 297 35.73 15.12 19.53
CA SER A 297 34.60 14.27 19.15
C SER A 297 34.52 14.07 17.64
N ARG A 298 34.17 12.85 17.22
CA ARG A 298 33.94 12.47 15.82
C ARG A 298 32.50 12.08 15.54
N ASN A 299 31.55 12.59 16.34
CA ASN A 299 30.12 12.35 16.11
C ASN A 299 29.72 12.88 14.72
N PRO A 300 29.26 12.01 13.80
CA PRO A 300 29.11 12.38 12.40
C PRO A 300 28.07 13.49 12.17
N VAL A 301 27.06 13.60 13.03
CA VAL A 301 26.05 14.69 12.96
C VAL A 301 26.68 16.05 13.26
N LEU A 302 27.52 16.12 14.29
CA LEU A 302 28.21 17.36 14.67
C LEU A 302 29.28 17.72 13.64
N VAL A 303 30.00 16.72 13.13
CA VAL A 303 30.99 16.91 12.08
C VAL A 303 30.36 17.51 10.82
N ALA A 304 29.26 16.92 10.33
CA ALA A 304 28.59 17.40 9.12
C ALA A 304 28.07 18.84 9.27
N LYS A 305 27.36 19.12 10.37
CA LYS A 305 26.84 20.47 10.65
C LYS A 305 27.94 21.50 10.80
N GLY A 306 28.95 21.19 11.62
CA GLY A 306 30.08 22.10 11.85
C GLY A 306 30.91 22.35 10.60
N PHE A 307 31.03 21.36 9.72
CA PHE A 307 31.75 21.53 8.46
C PHE A 307 30.97 22.43 7.49
N VAL A 308 29.66 22.22 7.32
CA VAL A 308 28.81 23.08 6.48
C VAL A 308 28.80 24.53 7.01
N GLU A 309 28.72 24.72 8.33
CA GLU A 309 28.80 26.05 8.93
C GLU A 309 30.15 26.73 8.66
N ALA A 310 31.26 25.98 8.80
CA ALA A 310 32.58 26.51 8.50
C ALA A 310 32.77 26.87 7.01
N LEU A 311 32.12 26.14 6.09
CA LEU A 311 32.12 26.47 4.67
C LEU A 311 31.32 27.75 4.37
N LYS A 312 30.20 27.98 5.08
CA LYS A 312 29.38 29.19 4.93
C LYS A 312 30.09 30.45 5.45
N GLU A 313 30.94 30.30 6.47
CA GLU A 313 31.69 31.41 7.09
C GLU A 313 32.93 31.86 6.28
N GLN A 314 33.23 31.22 5.15
CA GLN A 314 34.41 31.59 4.36
C GLN A 314 34.26 32.98 3.75
N LYS A 315 35.33 33.77 3.87
CA LYS A 315 35.45 35.10 3.28
C LYS A 315 36.18 35.00 1.94
N THR A 316 35.63 35.61 0.90
CA THR A 316 36.33 35.67 -0.39
C THR A 316 37.54 36.59 -0.29
N ILE A 317 38.47 36.45 -1.24
CA ILE A 317 39.66 37.32 -1.31
C ILE A 317 39.24 38.77 -1.52
N GLU A 318 38.21 38.99 -2.33
CA GLU A 318 37.61 40.30 -2.59
C GLU A 318 37.07 40.93 -1.31
N GLU A 319 36.30 40.17 -0.52
CA GLU A 319 35.82 40.62 0.79
C GLU A 319 36.98 40.93 1.75
N LEU A 320 38.03 40.11 1.76
CA LEU A 320 39.22 40.36 2.58
C LEU A 320 40.00 41.60 2.12
N ALA A 321 40.06 41.86 0.82
CA ALA A 321 40.71 43.01 0.21
C ALA A 321 40.01 44.32 0.58
N LEU A 322 38.69 44.33 0.45
CA LEU A 322 37.83 45.44 0.87
C LEU A 322 37.99 45.74 2.36
N ASN A 323 37.93 44.71 3.21
CA ASN A 323 38.10 44.85 4.66
C ASN A 323 39.47 45.37 5.08
N ARG A 324 40.52 45.16 4.25
CA ARG A 324 41.90 45.56 4.54
C ARG A 324 42.33 46.83 3.80
N GLY A 325 41.51 47.36 2.89
CA GLY A 325 41.89 48.47 2.02
C GLY A 325 43.07 48.16 1.08
N LYS A 326 43.28 46.89 0.73
CA LYS A 326 44.37 46.45 -0.15
C LYS A 326 43.85 46.01 -1.51
N LYS A 327 44.72 46.05 -2.53
CA LYS A 327 44.37 45.51 -3.85
C LYS A 327 44.24 43.98 -3.79
N VAL A 328 43.29 43.43 -4.54
CA VAL A 328 43.02 41.97 -4.60
C VAL A 328 44.25 41.19 -5.05
N VAL A 329 45.03 41.74 -6.00
CA VAL A 329 46.24 41.12 -6.56
C VAL A 329 47.30 40.85 -5.48
N GLU A 330 47.49 41.81 -4.56
CA GLU A 330 48.47 41.68 -3.47
C GLU A 330 48.10 40.55 -2.51
N LEU A 331 46.81 40.44 -2.14
CA LEU A 331 46.32 39.38 -1.28
C LEU A 331 46.37 38.01 -1.97
N ARG A 332 46.02 37.94 -3.25
CA ARG A 332 46.10 36.69 -4.01
C ARG A 332 47.51 36.10 -3.99
N LYS A 333 48.54 36.93 -4.15
CA LYS A 333 49.94 36.50 -4.05
C LYS A 333 50.24 35.90 -2.68
N VAL A 334 49.89 36.58 -1.59
CA VAL A 334 50.16 36.11 -0.22
C VAL A 334 49.48 34.79 0.12
N TYR A 335 48.22 34.60 -0.30
CA TYR A 335 47.41 33.44 0.12
C TYR A 335 47.54 32.21 -0.78
N TYR A 336 47.94 32.37 -2.05
CA TYR A 336 47.91 31.28 -3.04
C TYR A 336 49.21 31.08 -3.81
N SER A 337 50.31 31.77 -3.48
CA SER A 337 51.62 31.57 -4.11
C SER A 337 52.49 30.50 -3.42
N GLN A 338 51.90 29.61 -2.62
CA GLN A 338 52.62 28.54 -1.92
C GLN A 338 52.48 27.19 -2.59
#